data_AF-A0A0Q7W5I8-F1
#
_entry.id   AF-A0A0Q7W5I8-F1
#
_cell.length_a   1.000
_cell.length_b   1.000
_cell.length_c   1.000
_cell.angle_alpha   90.00
_cell.angle_beta   90.00
_cell.angle_gamma   90.00
#
_symmetry.space_group_name_H-M   'P 1'
#
loop_
_entity.id
_entity.type
_entity.pdbx_description
1 polymer ?
#
loop_
_entity_poly.entity_id
_entity_poly.type
_entity_poly.pdbx_seq_one_letter_code
_entity_poly.pdbx_strand_id
1 'polypeptide(L)'
;MRNFTKIAQFFALFVLSLAGNHPAAAESSITGEHQMIATKNRLAEMASGSQTICVGRFLIDVPNEATVVYGPARVPVYLTRIEGQGAELDSVVKRAIAKVHTDRELARGGLTGEKSMLGKVLPGIGEQHKLVIGIGRGEFSNYNVQSFIRLNDDLFVQEYEINGEGDAFAEAVALLTDVARSLRSRANDEIPNEPGICLDGAFLQEPSRYILEEVTLGIRLKKFDDVHITIEMTKKDIFIESDALEPRLKHAKQGAIASGMGQWYSRIKFLRSGYRHLGGWEGFEVLTHKPAQKFEGENHEFAFQSHGEPKNPLLPVLQIELHTGVKANRTGGTKPSISDEEAIFLWDTVIGSIRPRPMAVRP
;
A
#
# COMPACT_ATOMS: atom_id res chain seq x y z
N MET A 1 -4.76 27.85 -7.44
CA MET A 1 -3.61 28.78 -7.56
C MET A 1 -2.43 27.99 -8.14
N ARG A 2 -1.69 28.36 -9.19
CA ARG A 2 -1.60 29.57 -10.05
C ARG A 2 -1.44 29.15 -11.53
N ASN A 3 -1.80 30.02 -12.47
CA ASN A 3 -1.50 29.90 -13.90
C ASN A 3 -0.01 30.16 -14.19
N PHE A 4 0.54 29.63 -15.30
CA PHE A 4 1.56 30.37 -16.08
C PHE A 4 1.56 30.04 -17.60
N THR A 5 1.82 31.09 -18.36
CA THR A 5 1.80 31.26 -19.83
C THR A 5 3.24 31.47 -20.35
N LYS A 6 3.66 31.36 -21.64
CA LYS A 6 3.05 31.18 -22.99
C LYS A 6 4.22 30.80 -23.97
N ILE A 7 4.01 30.84 -25.31
CA ILE A 7 5.04 31.09 -26.37
C ILE A 7 5.99 29.87 -26.68
N ALA A 8 6.42 29.52 -27.92
CA ALA A 8 6.22 30.05 -29.30
C ALA A 8 6.10 28.92 -30.37
N GLN A 9 5.77 29.29 -31.61
CA GLN A 9 5.85 28.46 -32.84
C GLN A 9 7.19 28.68 -33.59
N PHE A 10 7.60 27.75 -34.48
CA PHE A 10 8.04 28.04 -35.87
C PHE A 10 8.09 26.75 -36.73
N PHE A 11 8.45 26.86 -38.03
CA PHE A 11 7.92 26.02 -39.13
C PHE A 11 9.00 25.28 -39.97
N ALA A 12 8.53 24.31 -40.76
CA ALA A 12 9.02 23.88 -42.10
C ALA A 12 10.03 22.71 -42.29
N LEU A 13 9.75 21.99 -43.39
CA LEU A 13 10.25 20.73 -43.94
C LEU A 13 11.75 20.63 -44.28
N PHE A 14 12.26 19.40 -44.38
CA PHE A 14 12.88 18.92 -45.63
C PHE A 14 12.71 17.40 -45.83
N VAL A 15 12.77 16.95 -47.09
CA VAL A 15 12.70 15.54 -47.53
C VAL A 15 13.97 15.21 -48.30
N LEU A 16 14.59 14.04 -48.09
CA LEU A 16 15.14 13.25 -49.22
C LEU A 16 15.37 11.77 -48.85
N SER A 17 15.32 10.94 -49.90
CA SER A 17 15.48 9.48 -49.89
C SER A 17 16.95 9.05 -49.83
N LEU A 18 17.22 7.88 -49.25
CA LEU A 18 18.24 6.96 -49.77
C LEU A 18 17.73 5.50 -49.64
N ALA A 19 17.79 4.76 -50.74
CA ALA A 19 17.53 3.33 -50.77
C ALA A 19 18.81 2.53 -50.49
N GLY A 20 18.69 1.41 -49.76
CA GLY A 20 19.79 0.48 -49.51
C GLY A 20 19.24 -0.95 -49.39
N ASN A 21 19.79 -1.88 -50.17
CA ASN A 21 19.31 -3.25 -50.26
C ASN A 21 20.17 -4.22 -49.40
N HIS A 22 19.55 -4.78 -48.35
CA HIS A 22 19.84 -6.09 -47.73
C HIS A 22 21.21 -6.25 -46.99
N PRO A 23 21.32 -7.13 -45.96
CA PRO A 23 20.50 -8.31 -45.66
C PRO A 23 19.96 -8.40 -44.20
N ALA A 24 18.68 -8.09 -43.96
CA ALA A 24 18.11 -8.01 -42.61
C ALA A 24 17.67 -9.35 -41.97
N ALA A 25 17.83 -10.49 -42.65
CA ALA A 25 17.19 -11.75 -42.24
C ALA A 25 18.02 -12.64 -41.28
N ALA A 26 19.36 -12.54 -41.31
CA ALA A 26 20.24 -13.38 -40.49
C ALA A 26 20.63 -12.72 -39.15
N GLU A 27 20.84 -11.40 -39.15
CA GLU A 27 21.10 -10.66 -37.90
C GLU A 27 19.86 -10.63 -37.00
N SER A 28 18.66 -10.48 -37.58
CA SER A 28 17.41 -10.43 -36.82
C SER A 28 17.11 -11.75 -36.08
N SER A 29 17.34 -12.92 -36.68
CA SER A 29 17.15 -14.21 -36.00
C SER A 29 18.13 -14.40 -34.84
N ILE A 30 19.41 -14.06 -35.04
CA ILE A 30 20.45 -14.13 -34.00
C ILE A 30 20.13 -13.18 -32.84
N THR A 31 19.66 -11.95 -33.12
CA THR A 31 19.24 -11.02 -32.05
C THR A 31 18.02 -11.54 -31.27
N GLY A 32 17.05 -12.17 -31.94
CA GLY A 32 15.87 -12.75 -31.30
C GLY A 32 16.21 -13.90 -30.36
N GLU A 33 17.13 -14.79 -30.78
CA GLU A 33 17.59 -15.91 -29.94
C GLU A 33 18.36 -15.42 -28.70
N HIS A 34 19.26 -14.46 -28.85
CA HIS A 34 19.98 -13.85 -27.72
C HIS A 34 19.03 -13.14 -26.74
N GLN A 35 18.04 -12.40 -27.24
CA GLN A 35 17.05 -11.73 -26.40
C GLN A 35 16.18 -12.74 -25.64
N MET A 36 15.75 -13.83 -26.30
CA MET A 36 14.99 -14.91 -25.67
C MET A 36 15.79 -15.62 -24.56
N ILE A 37 17.07 -15.88 -24.78
CA ILE A 37 17.98 -16.46 -23.77
C ILE A 37 18.16 -15.49 -22.59
N ALA A 38 18.34 -14.19 -22.86
CA ALA A 38 18.47 -13.18 -21.82
C ALA A 38 17.22 -13.07 -20.94
N THR A 39 16.02 -12.99 -21.54
CA THR A 39 14.74 -12.99 -20.79
C THR A 39 14.59 -14.29 -19.99
N LYS A 40 14.87 -15.46 -20.59
CA LYS A 40 14.81 -16.74 -19.87
C LYS A 40 15.73 -16.80 -18.64
N ASN A 41 16.94 -16.25 -18.75
CA ASN A 41 17.89 -16.18 -17.64
C ASN A 41 17.40 -15.22 -16.54
N ARG A 42 16.81 -14.07 -16.90
CA ARG A 42 16.24 -13.12 -15.94
C ARG A 42 15.00 -13.68 -15.24
N LEU A 43 14.13 -14.40 -15.94
CA LEU A 43 13.00 -15.11 -15.35
C LEU A 43 13.48 -16.19 -14.36
N ALA A 44 14.53 -16.94 -14.70
CA ALA A 44 15.13 -17.93 -13.80
C ALA A 44 15.78 -17.28 -12.56
N GLU A 45 16.37 -16.09 -12.69
CA GLU A 45 16.89 -15.30 -11.58
C GLU A 45 15.78 -14.75 -10.68
N MET A 46 14.69 -14.21 -11.26
CA MET A 46 13.50 -13.76 -10.53
C MET A 46 12.75 -14.92 -9.84
N ALA A 47 12.96 -16.15 -10.30
CA ALA A 47 12.50 -17.38 -9.67
C ALA A 47 13.49 -17.95 -8.62
N SER A 48 14.68 -17.35 -8.45
CA SER A 48 15.79 -17.95 -7.67
C SER A 48 15.66 -17.76 -6.15
N GLY A 49 14.65 -18.41 -5.60
CA GLY A 49 14.37 -18.48 -4.18
C GLY A 49 13.50 -17.33 -3.68
N SER A 50 12.61 -17.68 -2.76
CA SER A 50 11.69 -16.76 -2.09
C SER A 50 11.77 -16.89 -0.58
N GLN A 51 11.34 -15.84 0.10
CA GLN A 51 11.07 -15.82 1.53
C GLN A 51 9.55 -15.67 1.72
N THR A 52 8.99 -16.43 2.67
CA THR A 52 7.59 -16.25 3.09
C THR A 52 7.53 -15.16 4.15
N ILE A 53 6.73 -14.13 3.91
CA ILE A 53 6.42 -13.05 4.86
C ILE A 53 4.98 -13.16 5.36
N CYS A 54 4.72 -12.59 6.53
CA CYS A 54 3.38 -12.53 7.12
C CYS A 54 2.85 -11.09 7.15
N VAL A 55 1.69 -10.85 6.55
CA VAL A 55 0.97 -9.56 6.61
C VAL A 55 -0.51 -9.79 6.87
N GLY A 56 -1.07 -9.06 7.82
CA GLY A 56 -2.44 -9.27 8.24
C GLY A 56 -2.64 -10.71 8.71
N ARG A 57 -3.55 -11.43 8.05
CA ARG A 57 -3.84 -12.85 8.29
C ARG A 57 -3.25 -13.79 7.23
N PHE A 58 -2.36 -13.28 6.38
CA PHE A 58 -1.92 -13.95 5.16
C PHE A 58 -0.41 -14.14 5.11
N LEU A 59 0.00 -15.17 4.36
CA LEU A 59 1.36 -15.43 3.96
C LEU A 59 1.50 -15.10 2.48
N ILE A 60 2.64 -14.51 2.12
CA ILE A 60 3.00 -14.13 0.75
C ILE A 60 4.46 -14.52 0.55
N ASP A 61 4.77 -15.12 -0.59
CA ASP A 61 6.14 -15.44 -0.98
C ASP A 61 6.67 -14.33 -1.88
N VAL A 62 7.80 -13.74 -1.47
CA VAL A 62 8.45 -12.63 -2.18
C VAL A 62 9.89 -13.03 -2.50
N PRO A 63 10.50 -12.51 -3.58
CA PRO A 63 11.91 -12.76 -3.88
C PRO A 63 12.83 -12.41 -2.70
N ASN A 64 13.92 -13.15 -2.52
CA ASN A 64 14.86 -12.94 -1.40
C ASN A 64 15.52 -11.55 -1.44
N GLU A 65 15.71 -10.99 -2.63
CA GLU A 65 16.22 -9.65 -2.86
C GLU A 65 15.15 -8.55 -2.76
N ALA A 66 13.90 -8.88 -2.45
CA ALA A 66 12.86 -7.90 -2.21
C ALA A 66 13.07 -7.15 -0.89
N THR A 67 12.83 -5.84 -0.92
CA THR A 67 12.61 -5.00 0.25
C THR A 67 11.10 -4.94 0.49
N VAL A 68 10.68 -5.44 1.65
CA VAL A 68 9.29 -5.47 2.10
C VAL A 68 9.02 -4.24 2.96
N VAL A 69 7.91 -3.57 2.71
CA VAL A 69 7.56 -2.29 3.33
C VAL A 69 6.13 -2.39 3.82
N TYR A 70 5.94 -2.58 5.12
CA TYR A 70 4.60 -2.51 5.70
C TYR A 70 4.10 -1.07 5.65
N GLY A 71 2.87 -0.89 5.16
CA GLY A 71 2.18 0.40 5.23
C GLY A 71 1.54 0.62 6.60
N PRO A 72 0.85 1.77 6.78
CA PRO A 72 -0.01 1.97 7.93
C PRO A 72 -1.03 0.84 8.06
N ALA A 73 -1.30 0.39 9.28
CA ALA A 73 -2.36 -0.57 9.57
C ALA A 73 -3.49 0.10 10.34
N ARG A 74 -4.71 -0.40 10.21
CA ARG A 74 -5.86 0.04 10.99
C ARG A 74 -6.58 -1.17 11.58
N VAL A 75 -6.26 -1.48 12.84
CA VAL A 75 -6.54 -2.78 13.48
C VAL A 75 -6.88 -2.65 14.98
N PRO A 76 -8.07 -2.12 15.35
CA PRO A 76 -9.01 -1.34 14.54
C PRO A 76 -8.70 0.18 14.58
N VAL A 77 -7.72 0.58 15.40
CA VAL A 77 -7.15 1.93 15.46
C VAL A 77 -6.01 2.04 14.46
N TYR A 78 -5.68 3.25 13.99
CA TYR A 78 -4.47 3.42 13.18
C TYR A 78 -3.25 3.05 14.04
N LEU A 79 -2.33 2.25 13.49
CA LEU A 79 -1.09 1.83 14.14
C LEU A 79 0.08 2.07 13.18
N THR A 80 1.15 2.68 13.70
CA THR A 80 2.41 2.90 12.99
C THR A 80 3.58 2.52 13.88
N ARG A 81 4.61 1.87 13.31
CA ARG A 81 5.88 1.58 13.97
C ARG A 81 6.88 2.70 13.72
N ILE A 82 7.64 3.05 14.75
CA ILE A 82 8.82 3.91 14.67
C ILE A 82 10.01 3.03 15.08
N GLU A 83 10.66 2.46 14.07
CA GLU A 83 11.75 1.50 14.21
C GLU A 83 12.92 2.07 15.03
N GLY A 84 13.41 1.29 16.00
CA GLY A 84 14.57 1.63 16.84
C GLY A 84 14.36 2.78 17.84
N GLN A 85 13.15 3.34 17.95
CA GLN A 85 12.84 4.49 18.83
C GLN A 85 12.15 4.12 20.15
N GLY A 86 12.19 2.86 20.57
CA GLY A 86 11.60 2.41 21.84
C GLY A 86 12.16 3.13 23.07
N ALA A 87 13.47 3.42 23.07
CA ALA A 87 14.11 4.22 24.13
C ALA A 87 13.67 5.70 24.11
N GLU A 88 13.12 6.19 23.00
CA GLU A 88 12.73 7.59 22.80
C GLU A 88 11.29 7.89 23.25
N LEU A 89 10.57 6.95 23.88
CA LEU A 89 9.19 7.12 24.36
C LEU A 89 8.95 8.48 25.04
N ASP A 90 9.79 8.85 26.01
CA ASP A 90 9.67 10.12 26.72
C ASP A 90 9.96 11.35 25.85
N SER A 91 10.87 11.24 24.88
CA SER A 91 11.22 12.35 23.98
C SER A 91 10.12 12.55 22.93
N VAL A 92 9.53 11.46 22.43
CA VAL A 92 8.37 11.45 21.52
C VAL A 92 7.13 12.00 22.22
N VAL A 93 6.82 11.54 23.44
CA VAL A 93 5.69 12.07 24.23
C VAL A 93 5.85 13.57 24.50
N LYS A 94 7.07 14.05 24.82
CA LYS A 94 7.36 15.50 24.94
C LYS A 94 7.12 16.25 23.63
N ARG A 95 7.52 15.68 22.47
CA ARG A 95 7.23 16.27 21.15
C ARG A 95 5.74 16.31 20.85
N ALA A 96 4.98 15.28 21.20
CA ALA A 96 3.52 15.24 21.06
C ALA A 96 2.85 16.35 21.89
N ILE A 97 3.21 16.48 23.19
CA ILE A 97 2.69 17.54 24.07
C ILE A 97 3.02 18.94 23.52
N ALA A 98 4.27 19.16 23.07
CA ALA A 98 4.67 20.42 22.45
C ALA A 98 3.84 20.73 21.19
N LYS A 99 3.57 19.72 20.35
CA LYS A 99 2.68 19.86 19.20
C LYS A 99 1.25 20.22 19.62
N VAL A 100 0.71 19.60 20.67
CA VAL A 100 -0.62 19.96 21.20
C VAL A 100 -0.69 21.42 21.67
N HIS A 101 0.40 21.95 22.24
CA HIS A 101 0.47 23.38 22.57
C HIS A 101 0.46 24.28 21.33
N THR A 102 1.21 23.93 20.28
CA THR A 102 1.20 24.67 18.99
C THR A 102 -0.17 24.59 18.30
N ASP A 103 -0.78 23.41 18.27
CA ASP A 103 -2.06 23.17 17.61
C ASP A 103 -3.25 23.78 18.39
N ARG A 104 -3.06 24.28 19.62
CA ARG A 104 -4.13 24.77 20.50
C ARG A 104 -5.00 25.86 19.87
N GLU A 105 -4.49 26.64 18.92
CA GLU A 105 -5.28 27.63 18.18
C GLU A 105 -6.35 27.01 17.24
N LEU A 106 -6.27 25.71 16.97
CA LEU A 106 -7.26 24.92 16.22
C LEU A 106 -8.41 24.41 17.12
N ALA A 107 -8.27 24.48 18.45
CA ALA A 107 -9.26 24.00 19.40
C ALA A 107 -10.56 24.82 19.34
N ARG A 108 -11.72 24.17 19.25
CA ARG A 108 -13.06 24.79 19.29
C ARG A 108 -13.99 23.99 20.20
N GLY A 109 -15.08 24.61 20.67
CA GLY A 109 -16.12 23.94 21.46
C GLY A 109 -15.58 23.26 22.73
N GLY A 110 -15.93 21.98 22.93
CA GLY A 110 -15.56 21.18 24.10
C GLY A 110 -14.06 21.01 24.36
N LEU A 111 -13.20 21.32 23.37
CA LEU A 111 -11.73 21.33 23.54
C LEU A 111 -11.21 22.55 24.31
N THR A 112 -11.98 23.64 24.41
CA THR A 112 -11.51 24.92 24.98
C THR A 112 -11.99 25.21 26.41
N GLY A 113 -12.96 24.46 26.93
CA GLY A 113 -13.52 24.66 28.27
C GLY A 113 -12.66 24.12 29.41
N GLU A 114 -13.02 24.45 30.66
CA GLU A 114 -12.28 24.03 31.88
C GLU A 114 -12.19 22.51 32.05
N LYS A 115 -13.21 21.77 31.58
CA LYS A 115 -13.25 20.30 31.58
C LYS A 115 -12.41 19.67 30.46
N SER A 116 -11.76 20.47 29.62
CA SER A 116 -10.98 19.99 28.48
C SER A 116 -9.91 18.98 28.91
N MET A 117 -9.74 17.95 28.10
CA MET A 117 -8.69 16.95 28.27
C MET A 117 -7.43 17.27 27.46
N LEU A 118 -7.46 18.37 26.69
CA LEU A 118 -6.40 18.75 25.75
C LEU A 118 -5.05 18.97 26.45
N GLY A 119 -4.00 18.34 25.92
CA GLY A 119 -2.64 18.41 26.44
C GLY A 119 -2.37 17.55 27.69
N LYS A 120 -3.39 16.84 28.21
CA LYS A 120 -3.17 15.89 29.31
C LYS A 120 -2.48 14.62 28.80
N VAL A 121 -1.67 14.04 29.67
CA VAL A 121 -1.07 12.72 29.50
C VAL A 121 -1.78 11.76 30.44
N LEU A 122 -2.24 10.62 29.92
CA LEU A 122 -2.81 9.54 30.72
C LEU A 122 -1.82 8.37 30.79
N PRO A 123 -1.76 7.65 31.93
CA PRO A 123 -1.01 6.41 32.02
C PRO A 123 -1.69 5.32 31.19
N GLY A 124 -0.89 4.51 30.51
CA GLY A 124 -1.34 3.29 29.85
C GLY A 124 -1.04 2.04 30.69
N ILE A 125 -0.59 0.98 30.02
CA ILE A 125 -0.21 -0.29 30.65
C ILE A 125 1.23 -0.18 31.17
N GLY A 126 1.35 0.20 32.44
CA GLY A 126 2.65 0.42 33.07
C GLY A 126 3.41 1.61 32.49
N GLU A 127 4.71 1.68 32.75
CA GLU A 127 5.53 2.85 32.41
C GLU A 127 5.86 2.97 30.92
N GLN A 128 5.77 1.86 30.17
CA GLN A 128 6.13 1.75 28.75
C GLN A 128 4.99 2.12 27.79
N HIS A 129 3.83 2.53 28.31
CA HIS A 129 2.68 2.95 27.51
C HIS A 129 2.09 4.26 28.08
N LYS A 130 2.02 5.30 27.25
CA LYS A 130 1.52 6.65 27.61
C LYS A 130 0.57 7.17 26.53
N LEU A 131 -0.54 7.79 26.92
CA LEU A 131 -1.50 8.39 25.99
C LEU A 131 -1.42 9.92 26.08
N VAL A 132 -1.32 10.61 24.94
CA VAL A 132 -1.36 12.08 24.85
C VAL A 132 -2.64 12.50 24.14
N ILE A 133 -3.33 13.47 24.72
CA ILE A 133 -4.62 13.96 24.21
C ILE A 133 -4.38 15.24 23.41
N GLY A 134 -4.47 15.13 22.09
CA GLY A 134 -4.33 16.22 21.13
C GLY A 134 -5.64 16.56 20.39
N ILE A 135 -5.48 17.18 19.23
CA ILE A 135 -6.58 17.65 18.37
C ILE A 135 -6.54 16.84 17.06
N GLY A 136 -7.71 16.42 16.59
CA GLY A 136 -7.89 15.83 15.26
C GLY A 136 -7.54 16.80 14.13
N ARG A 137 -7.27 16.25 12.94
CA ARG A 137 -6.94 17.06 11.74
C ARG A 137 -8.11 17.23 10.77
N GLY A 138 -9.27 16.66 11.08
CA GLY A 138 -10.50 16.83 10.30
C GLY A 138 -11.08 18.25 10.38
N GLU A 139 -12.15 18.49 9.61
CA GLU A 139 -12.86 19.78 9.60
C GLU A 139 -13.51 20.14 10.95
N PHE A 140 -13.78 19.12 11.77
CA PHE A 140 -14.30 19.27 13.13
C PHE A 140 -13.15 19.23 14.14
N SER A 141 -13.17 20.18 15.08
CA SER A 141 -12.24 20.21 16.21
C SER A 141 -12.64 19.10 17.19
N ASN A 142 -12.08 17.91 16.99
CA ASN A 142 -12.25 16.71 17.80
C ASN A 142 -11.01 16.44 18.65
N TYR A 143 -11.15 15.62 19.70
CA TYR A 143 -9.97 15.04 20.35
C TYR A 143 -9.32 14.00 19.43
N ASN A 144 -8.00 13.97 19.38
CA ASN A 144 -7.23 12.85 18.86
C ASN A 144 -6.38 12.30 20.02
N VAL A 145 -6.48 11.02 20.31
CA VAL A 145 -5.65 10.37 21.33
C VAL A 145 -4.54 9.61 20.62
N GLN A 146 -3.30 10.02 20.90
CA GLN A 146 -2.10 9.33 20.47
C GLN A 146 -1.61 8.44 21.61
N SER A 147 -1.62 7.12 21.42
CA SER A 147 -1.13 6.13 22.38
C SER A 147 0.25 5.65 21.95
N PHE A 148 1.25 5.90 22.79
CA PHE A 148 2.65 5.59 22.56
C PHE A 148 3.06 4.37 23.38
N ILE A 149 3.49 3.30 22.71
CA ILE A 149 3.73 1.99 23.31
C ILE A 149 5.14 1.53 22.92
N ARG A 150 6.05 1.45 23.89
CA ARG A 150 7.35 0.83 23.66
C ARG A 150 7.20 -0.70 23.67
N LEU A 151 7.69 -1.36 22.61
CA LEU A 151 7.88 -2.80 22.57
C LEU A 151 9.33 -3.09 22.18
N ASN A 152 10.11 -3.61 23.13
CA ASN A 152 11.56 -3.81 23.01
C ASN A 152 12.28 -2.51 22.58
N ASP A 153 12.91 -2.54 21.39
CA ASP A 153 13.67 -1.43 20.81
C ASP A 153 12.81 -0.52 19.92
N ASP A 154 11.54 -0.87 19.68
CA ASP A 154 10.62 -0.11 18.83
C ASP A 154 9.61 0.70 19.64
N LEU A 155 9.11 1.77 19.02
CA LEU A 155 7.99 2.55 19.52
C LEU A 155 6.81 2.46 18.56
N PHE A 156 5.66 2.03 19.06
CA PHE A 156 4.41 1.99 18.32
C PHE A 156 3.56 3.20 18.70
N VAL A 157 2.90 3.79 17.69
CA VAL A 157 1.96 4.89 17.87
C VAL A 157 0.60 4.42 17.36
N GLN A 158 -0.40 4.45 18.24
CA GLN A 158 -1.79 4.32 17.89
C GLN A 158 -2.43 5.72 17.79
N GLU A 159 -3.31 5.94 16.81
CA GLU A 159 -4.11 7.17 16.72
C GLU A 159 -5.61 6.86 16.61
N TYR A 160 -6.42 7.60 17.37
CA TYR A 160 -7.88 7.51 17.35
C TYR A 160 -8.52 8.88 17.55
N GLU A 161 -9.39 9.29 16.62
CA GLU A 161 -10.20 10.50 16.75
C GLU A 161 -11.53 10.22 17.46
N ILE A 162 -11.89 11.08 18.42
CA ILE A 162 -13.08 10.93 19.25
C ILE A 162 -14.13 11.95 18.81
N ASN A 163 -15.19 11.43 18.19
CA ASN A 163 -16.36 12.19 17.78
C ASN A 163 -17.40 12.20 18.93
N GLY A 164 -17.22 13.09 19.92
CA GLY A 164 -18.20 13.26 21.01
C GLY A 164 -17.61 13.74 22.34
N GLU A 165 -18.50 13.90 23.32
CA GLU A 165 -18.17 14.22 24.72
C GLU A 165 -18.60 13.07 25.65
N GLY A 166 -18.06 13.00 26.87
CA GLY A 166 -18.45 12.00 27.87
C GLY A 166 -17.86 10.60 27.59
N ASP A 167 -18.71 9.57 27.63
CA ASP A 167 -18.31 8.15 27.67
C ASP A 167 -17.48 7.70 26.46
N ALA A 168 -17.68 8.31 25.29
CA ALA A 168 -16.88 8.07 24.08
C ALA A 168 -15.38 8.26 24.32
N PHE A 169 -14.98 9.13 25.26
CA PHE A 169 -13.58 9.28 25.65
C PHE A 169 -13.05 8.08 26.44
N ALA A 170 -13.84 7.56 27.40
CA ALA A 170 -13.47 6.38 28.17
C ALA A 170 -13.41 5.13 27.29
N GLU A 171 -14.34 4.99 26.33
CA GLU A 171 -14.33 3.90 25.34
C GLU A 171 -13.09 3.95 24.44
N ALA A 172 -12.70 5.13 23.96
CA ALA A 172 -11.49 5.30 23.14
C ALA A 172 -10.20 4.94 23.89
N VAL A 173 -10.06 5.39 25.15
CA VAL A 173 -8.90 5.04 26.00
C VAL A 173 -8.89 3.54 26.31
N ALA A 174 -10.05 2.94 26.59
CA ALA A 174 -10.16 1.50 26.80
C ALA A 174 -9.77 0.71 25.53
N LEU A 175 -10.22 1.13 24.35
CA LEU A 175 -9.88 0.51 23.07
C LEU A 175 -8.37 0.54 22.79
N LEU A 176 -7.75 1.72 22.90
CA LEU A 176 -6.29 1.89 22.72
C LEU A 176 -5.51 1.01 23.71
N THR A 177 -5.96 0.97 24.96
CA THR A 177 -5.38 0.13 26.01
C THR A 177 -5.54 -1.37 25.72
N ASP A 178 -6.69 -1.81 25.22
CA ASP A 178 -6.93 -3.21 24.87
C ASP A 178 -6.05 -3.65 23.69
N VAL A 179 -5.93 -2.82 22.64
CA VAL A 179 -5.02 -3.08 21.51
C VAL A 179 -3.57 -3.11 21.99
N ALA A 180 -3.16 -2.18 22.86
CA ALA A 180 -1.81 -2.14 23.42
C ALA A 180 -1.49 -3.40 24.25
N ARG A 181 -2.48 -4.01 24.91
CA ARG A 181 -2.31 -5.24 25.69
C ARG A 181 -2.11 -6.48 24.81
N SER A 182 -2.77 -6.51 23.65
CA SER A 182 -2.71 -7.61 22.69
C SER A 182 -1.54 -7.52 21.70
N LEU A 183 -0.78 -6.41 21.72
CA LEU A 183 0.35 -6.19 20.82
C LEU A 183 1.64 -6.76 21.44
N ARG A 184 2.33 -7.64 20.69
CA ARG A 184 3.68 -8.12 21.02
C ARG A 184 4.65 -7.83 19.88
N SER A 185 5.93 -7.69 20.20
CA SER A 185 6.99 -7.65 19.18
C SER A 185 7.05 -8.98 18.42
N ARG A 186 7.41 -8.92 17.14
CA ARG A 186 7.49 -10.05 16.20
C ARG A 186 8.67 -9.82 15.26
N ALA A 187 9.50 -10.83 15.04
CA ALA A 187 10.54 -10.74 14.00
C ALA A 187 9.90 -10.80 12.60
N ASN A 188 10.51 -10.17 11.59
CA ASN A 188 9.89 -10.07 10.26
C ASN A 188 9.64 -11.45 9.61
N ASP A 189 10.55 -12.40 9.85
CA ASP A 189 10.54 -13.80 9.45
C ASP A 189 9.77 -14.74 10.41
N GLU A 190 9.37 -14.27 11.59
CA GLU A 190 8.49 -15.03 12.48
C GLU A 190 7.09 -15.13 11.86
N ILE A 191 6.67 -16.37 11.60
CA ILE A 191 5.28 -16.72 11.26
C ILE A 191 4.59 -17.24 12.54
N PRO A 192 3.68 -16.46 13.15
CA PRO A 192 2.97 -16.88 14.36
C PRO A 192 2.09 -18.11 14.09
N ASN A 193 1.93 -18.97 15.10
CA ASN A 193 1.04 -20.14 15.06
C ASN A 193 -0.19 -19.98 15.97
N GLU A 194 -0.67 -18.74 16.11
CA GLU A 194 -1.78 -18.34 16.96
C GLU A 194 -2.73 -17.36 16.25
N PRO A 195 -4.02 -17.26 16.63
CA PRO A 195 -4.96 -16.31 16.03
C PRO A 195 -4.55 -14.84 16.21
N GLY A 196 -4.62 -14.07 15.12
CA GLY A 196 -4.27 -12.65 15.13
C GLY A 196 -3.60 -12.17 13.84
N ILE A 197 -3.03 -10.96 13.92
CA ILE A 197 -2.66 -10.12 12.77
C ILE A 197 -1.17 -9.79 12.80
N CYS A 198 -0.44 -10.14 11.73
CA CYS A 198 0.95 -9.74 11.50
C CYS A 198 1.04 -8.29 11.01
N LEU A 199 1.90 -7.52 11.67
CA LEU A 199 2.13 -6.10 11.44
C LEU A 199 3.63 -5.84 11.30
N ASP A 200 4.03 -4.61 10.99
CA ASP A 200 5.43 -4.17 11.01
C ASP A 200 6.02 -4.37 12.41
N GLY A 201 7.10 -5.16 12.53
CA GLY A 201 7.80 -5.46 13.80
C GLY A 201 6.94 -6.06 14.94
N ALA A 202 5.67 -6.42 14.66
CA ALA A 202 4.70 -6.77 15.69
C ALA A 202 3.68 -7.83 15.24
N PHE A 203 2.99 -8.37 16.25
CA PHE A 203 1.83 -9.21 16.13
C PHE A 203 0.74 -8.71 17.08
N LEU A 204 -0.47 -8.53 16.56
CA LEU A 204 -1.66 -8.25 17.35
C LEU A 204 -2.44 -9.55 17.54
N GLN A 205 -2.40 -10.11 18.76
CA GLN A 205 -3.14 -11.32 19.10
C GLN A 205 -4.66 -11.06 19.07
N GLU A 206 -5.44 -12.05 18.61
CA GLU A 206 -6.89 -11.90 18.38
C GLU A 206 -7.65 -11.34 19.59
N PRO A 207 -8.15 -10.09 19.53
CA PRO A 207 -8.92 -9.51 20.62
C PRO A 207 -10.30 -10.17 20.73
N SER A 208 -10.96 -10.02 21.88
CA SER A 208 -12.29 -10.58 22.14
C SER A 208 -13.45 -9.83 21.46
N ARG A 209 -13.15 -8.79 20.68
CA ARG A 209 -14.14 -7.92 20.03
C ARG A 209 -13.90 -7.90 18.53
N TYR A 210 -14.98 -7.66 17.78
CA TYR A 210 -14.88 -7.46 16.33
C TYR A 210 -14.02 -6.24 16.02
N ILE A 211 -13.03 -6.42 15.15
CA ILE A 211 -12.12 -5.38 14.71
C ILE A 211 -12.31 -5.10 13.22
N LEU A 212 -12.23 -3.81 12.87
CA LEU A 212 -11.84 -3.36 11.54
C LEU A 212 -10.41 -3.85 11.28
N GLU A 213 -10.14 -4.32 10.07
CA GLU A 213 -8.81 -4.80 9.68
C GLU A 213 -8.47 -4.28 8.30
N GLU A 214 -7.48 -3.40 8.23
CA GLU A 214 -6.94 -2.82 7.01
C GLU A 214 -5.41 -2.86 7.13
N VAL A 215 -4.75 -3.51 6.19
CA VAL A 215 -3.28 -3.60 6.12
C VAL A 215 -2.81 -3.39 4.69
N THR A 216 -1.69 -2.70 4.55
CA THR A 216 -1.03 -2.48 3.26
C THR A 216 0.39 -3.03 3.27
N LEU A 217 0.83 -3.61 2.17
CA LEU A 217 2.17 -4.11 1.95
C LEU A 217 2.73 -3.56 0.62
N GLY A 218 3.90 -2.94 0.67
CA GLY A 218 4.72 -2.63 -0.49
C GLY A 218 5.85 -3.65 -0.66
N ILE A 219 6.12 -4.07 -1.90
CA ILE A 219 7.24 -4.93 -2.27
C ILE A 219 8.04 -4.20 -3.36
N ARG A 220 9.36 -4.05 -3.13
CA ARG A 220 10.29 -3.38 -4.05
C ARG A 220 11.49 -4.28 -4.30
N LEU A 221 11.87 -4.53 -5.55
CA LEU A 221 13.01 -5.41 -5.86
C LEU A 221 14.32 -4.63 -5.86
N LYS A 222 15.37 -5.11 -5.16
CA LYS A 222 16.67 -4.40 -5.12
C LYS A 222 17.32 -4.24 -6.49
N LYS A 223 17.11 -5.18 -7.41
CA LYS A 223 17.65 -5.16 -8.77
C LYS A 223 16.81 -4.33 -9.75
N PHE A 224 15.53 -4.14 -9.44
CA PHE A 224 14.53 -3.49 -10.27
C PHE A 224 13.78 -2.48 -9.38
N ASP A 225 14.47 -1.41 -8.97
CA ASP A 225 14.03 -0.46 -7.94
C ASP A 225 12.89 0.48 -8.40
N ASP A 226 12.65 0.49 -9.71
CA ASP A 226 11.50 1.12 -10.38
C ASP A 226 10.23 0.25 -10.36
N VAL A 227 10.32 -1.01 -9.90
CA VAL A 227 9.21 -1.97 -9.83
C VAL A 227 8.63 -2.01 -8.42
N HIS A 228 7.37 -1.57 -8.29
CA HIS A 228 6.67 -1.45 -7.01
C HIS A 228 5.38 -2.25 -7.08
N ILE A 229 5.21 -3.23 -6.19
CA ILE A 229 3.95 -3.95 -5.98
C ILE A 229 3.33 -3.45 -4.69
N THR A 230 2.05 -3.15 -4.70
CA THR A 230 1.26 -2.80 -3.52
C THR A 230 0.14 -3.81 -3.35
N ILE A 231 -0.06 -4.30 -2.12
CA ILE A 231 -1.14 -5.21 -1.74
C ILE A 231 -1.89 -4.56 -0.58
N GLU A 232 -3.19 -4.33 -0.73
CA GLU A 232 -4.10 -3.87 0.32
C GLU A 232 -5.12 -4.97 0.64
N MET A 233 -5.30 -5.25 1.92
CA MET A 233 -6.26 -6.21 2.44
C MET A 233 -7.17 -5.51 3.46
N THR A 234 -8.45 -5.39 3.12
CA THR A 234 -9.41 -4.59 3.90
C THR A 234 -10.68 -5.40 4.19
N LYS A 235 -10.83 -5.85 5.44
CA LYS A 235 -12.01 -6.55 5.94
C LYS A 235 -13.15 -5.54 6.12
N LYS A 236 -14.18 -5.64 5.28
CA LYS A 236 -15.36 -4.76 5.32
C LYS A 236 -16.56 -5.46 5.93
N ASP A 237 -17.41 -4.70 6.62
CA ASP A 237 -18.63 -5.20 7.26
C ASP A 237 -19.80 -5.36 6.29
N ILE A 238 -19.72 -4.67 5.15
CA ILE A 238 -20.71 -4.59 4.09
C ILE A 238 -20.06 -4.74 2.72
N PHE A 239 -20.79 -5.31 1.78
CA PHE A 239 -20.39 -5.39 0.38
C PHE A 239 -20.62 -4.03 -0.30
N ILE A 240 -19.64 -3.56 -1.08
CA ILE A 240 -19.72 -2.32 -1.86
C ILE A 240 -19.19 -2.63 -3.27
N GLU A 241 -20.11 -2.70 -4.23
CA GLU A 241 -19.81 -3.03 -5.64
C GLU A 241 -19.31 -1.82 -6.46
N SER A 242 -19.57 -0.60 -5.98
CA SER A 242 -19.44 0.66 -6.74
C SER A 242 -18.01 1.05 -7.17
N ASP A 243 -17.01 0.22 -6.86
CA ASP A 243 -15.59 0.43 -7.18
C ASP A 243 -14.99 -0.75 -7.97
N ALA A 244 -15.84 -1.54 -8.66
CA ALA A 244 -15.37 -2.66 -9.48
C ALA A 244 -14.46 -2.22 -10.65
N LEU A 245 -13.40 -3.00 -10.90
CA LEU A 245 -12.33 -2.67 -11.84
C LEU A 245 -12.78 -2.66 -13.32
N GLU A 246 -13.70 -3.53 -13.73
CA GLU A 246 -14.18 -3.60 -15.11
C GLU A 246 -15.02 -2.35 -15.51
N PRO A 247 -16.02 -1.89 -14.71
CA PRO A 247 -16.65 -0.57 -14.91
C PRO A 247 -15.65 0.59 -14.95
N ARG A 248 -14.66 0.61 -14.05
CA ARG A 248 -13.59 1.64 -14.05
C ARG A 248 -12.82 1.66 -15.38
N LEU A 249 -12.48 0.51 -15.93
CA LEU A 249 -11.80 0.40 -17.23
C LEU A 249 -12.68 0.93 -18.39
N LYS A 250 -13.99 0.61 -18.39
CA LYS A 250 -14.96 1.13 -19.37
C LYS A 250 -15.05 2.67 -19.30
N HIS A 251 -15.15 3.23 -18.10
CA HIS A 251 -15.17 4.68 -17.88
C HIS A 251 -13.85 5.36 -18.27
N ALA A 252 -12.69 4.75 -17.96
CA ALA A 252 -11.38 5.28 -18.35
C ALA A 252 -11.24 5.40 -19.88
N LYS A 253 -11.69 4.39 -20.63
CA LYS A 253 -11.75 4.43 -22.10
C LYS A 253 -12.65 5.56 -22.62
N GLN A 254 -13.86 5.69 -22.06
CA GLN A 254 -14.81 6.74 -22.46
C GLN A 254 -14.27 8.14 -22.16
N GLY A 255 -13.70 8.36 -20.97
CA GLY A 255 -13.08 9.62 -20.56
C GLY A 255 -11.87 9.98 -21.41
N ALA A 256 -11.03 9.01 -21.79
CA ALA A 256 -9.91 9.24 -22.70
C ALA A 256 -10.39 9.65 -24.11
N ILE A 257 -11.45 9.04 -24.63
CA ILE A 257 -12.05 9.45 -25.91
C ILE A 257 -12.62 10.88 -25.80
N ALA A 258 -13.42 11.16 -24.78
CA ALA A 258 -14.05 12.47 -24.57
C ALA A 258 -13.04 13.62 -24.35
N SER A 259 -11.88 13.33 -23.76
CA SER A 259 -10.79 14.31 -23.55
C SER A 259 -9.81 14.45 -24.73
N GLY A 260 -10.06 13.78 -25.87
CA GLY A 260 -9.18 13.81 -27.04
C GLY A 260 -7.95 12.90 -26.93
N MET A 261 -7.79 12.17 -25.83
CA MET A 261 -6.70 11.21 -25.57
C MET A 261 -6.95 9.81 -26.18
N GLY A 262 -8.02 9.62 -26.95
CA GLY A 262 -8.39 8.32 -27.53
C GLY A 262 -7.28 7.68 -28.40
N GLN A 263 -6.47 8.49 -29.09
CA GLN A 263 -5.32 8.03 -29.89
C GLN A 263 -4.09 7.62 -29.05
N TRP A 264 -4.01 8.08 -27.80
CA TRP A 264 -3.05 7.55 -26.84
C TRP A 264 -3.59 6.25 -26.22
N TYR A 265 -4.87 6.24 -25.84
CA TYR A 265 -5.53 5.07 -25.24
C TYR A 265 -5.50 3.84 -26.16
N SER A 266 -5.69 4.03 -27.47
CA SER A 266 -5.62 2.95 -28.46
C SER A 266 -4.25 2.29 -28.60
N ARG A 267 -3.19 2.90 -28.04
CA ARG A 267 -1.82 2.36 -28.01
C ARG A 267 -1.45 1.71 -26.67
N ILE A 268 -2.37 1.68 -25.69
CA ILE A 268 -2.18 0.88 -24.47
C ILE A 268 -2.21 -0.60 -24.87
N LYS A 269 -1.15 -1.33 -24.57
CA LYS A 269 -1.07 -2.78 -24.79
C LYS A 269 -1.73 -3.47 -23.60
N PHE A 270 -2.88 -4.11 -23.84
CA PHE A 270 -3.54 -4.97 -22.86
C PHE A 270 -2.91 -6.36 -22.93
N LEU A 271 -2.18 -6.73 -21.88
CA LEU A 271 -1.46 -8.01 -21.79
C LEU A 271 -2.39 -9.13 -21.32
N ARG A 272 -3.27 -8.83 -20.37
CA ARG A 272 -4.33 -9.71 -19.90
C ARG A 272 -5.47 -8.86 -19.32
N SER A 273 -6.72 -9.29 -19.47
CA SER A 273 -7.84 -8.69 -18.73
C SER A 273 -9.01 -9.66 -18.67
N GLY A 274 -9.67 -9.73 -17.52
CA GLY A 274 -10.79 -10.64 -17.28
C GLY A 274 -10.93 -11.02 -15.81
N TYR A 275 -11.86 -11.91 -15.53
CA TYR A 275 -11.99 -12.51 -14.19
C TYR A 275 -10.81 -13.47 -13.93
N ARG A 276 -10.31 -13.45 -12.69
CA ARG A 276 -9.25 -14.33 -12.19
C ARG A 276 -9.66 -14.87 -10.82
N HIS A 277 -9.59 -16.19 -10.70
CA HIS A 277 -9.62 -16.88 -9.42
C HIS A 277 -8.22 -16.83 -8.78
N LEU A 278 -8.13 -16.44 -7.51
CA LEU A 278 -6.89 -16.33 -6.76
C LEU A 278 -7.09 -16.89 -5.35
N GLY A 279 -6.58 -18.07 -5.05
CA GLY A 279 -6.78 -18.70 -3.73
C GLY A 279 -8.25 -18.97 -3.44
N GLY A 280 -8.86 -18.21 -2.52
CA GLY A 280 -10.32 -18.24 -2.29
C GLY A 280 -11.07 -17.02 -2.84
N TRP A 281 -10.38 -16.08 -3.50
CA TRP A 281 -10.96 -14.86 -4.04
C TRP A 281 -11.39 -15.03 -5.51
N GLU A 282 -12.61 -14.61 -5.82
CA GLU A 282 -13.02 -14.23 -7.17
C GLU A 282 -12.77 -12.73 -7.38
N GLY A 283 -12.06 -12.35 -8.44
CA GLY A 283 -11.77 -10.96 -8.74
C GLY A 283 -11.64 -10.68 -10.22
N PHE A 284 -11.47 -9.39 -10.56
CA PHE A 284 -11.18 -8.95 -11.92
C PHE A 284 -9.73 -8.44 -12.00
N GLU A 285 -9.09 -8.70 -13.13
CA GLU A 285 -7.71 -8.34 -13.41
C GLU A 285 -7.60 -7.50 -14.70
N VAL A 286 -6.66 -6.56 -14.71
CA VAL A 286 -6.20 -5.88 -15.92
C VAL A 286 -4.69 -5.64 -15.85
N LEU A 287 -3.96 -6.14 -16.85
CA LEU A 287 -2.52 -5.96 -16.99
C LEU A 287 -2.26 -5.11 -18.24
N THR A 288 -1.69 -3.92 -18.06
CA THR A 288 -1.41 -3.00 -19.17
C THR A 288 0.06 -2.60 -19.23
N HIS A 289 0.57 -2.42 -20.45
CA HIS A 289 1.74 -1.60 -20.74
C HIS A 289 1.26 -0.31 -21.43
N LYS A 290 1.42 0.81 -20.75
CA LYS A 290 1.01 2.14 -21.18
C LYS A 290 2.18 2.83 -21.91
N PRO A 291 1.95 3.39 -23.11
CA PRO A 291 2.97 4.14 -23.83
C PRO A 291 3.16 5.53 -23.21
N ALA A 292 4.35 6.08 -23.35
CA ALA A 292 4.70 7.39 -22.81
C ALA A 292 3.72 8.52 -23.23
N GLN A 293 3.49 9.41 -22.27
CA GLN A 293 2.76 10.68 -22.42
C GLN A 293 3.73 11.86 -22.33
N LYS A 294 3.21 13.09 -22.47
CA LYS A 294 4.00 14.34 -22.44
C LYS A 294 4.84 14.51 -21.16
N PHE A 295 4.36 14.00 -20.03
CA PHE A 295 4.99 14.20 -18.73
C PHE A 295 5.37 12.90 -18.03
N GLU A 296 4.92 11.74 -18.51
CA GLU A 296 5.00 10.43 -17.87
C GLU A 296 5.58 9.45 -18.90
N GLY A 297 6.63 8.71 -18.54
CA GLY A 297 7.25 7.71 -19.38
C GLY A 297 6.32 6.52 -19.69
N GLU A 298 6.83 5.56 -20.45
CA GLU A 298 6.13 4.27 -20.58
C GLU A 298 6.16 3.52 -19.24
N ASN A 299 5.12 2.74 -18.96
CA ASN A 299 5.04 1.96 -17.72
C ASN A 299 4.10 0.77 -17.86
N HIS A 300 4.41 -0.32 -17.15
CA HIS A 300 3.39 -1.29 -16.76
C HIS A 300 2.51 -0.71 -15.65
N GLU A 301 1.21 -0.96 -15.74
CA GLU A 301 0.23 -0.76 -14.68
C GLU A 301 -0.71 -1.96 -14.70
N PHE A 302 -0.57 -2.78 -13.67
CA PHE A 302 -1.31 -4.02 -13.45
C PHE A 302 -2.17 -3.85 -12.21
N ALA A 303 -3.40 -4.37 -12.25
CA ALA A 303 -4.31 -4.36 -11.11
C ALA A 303 -5.10 -5.67 -11.03
N PHE A 304 -5.30 -6.16 -9.80
CA PHE A 304 -6.28 -7.18 -9.45
C PHE A 304 -7.15 -6.65 -8.30
N GLN A 305 -8.45 -6.91 -8.38
CA GLN A 305 -9.41 -6.51 -7.35
C GLN A 305 -10.45 -7.59 -7.11
N SER A 306 -10.58 -8.00 -5.84
CA SER A 306 -11.71 -8.78 -5.33
C SER A 306 -12.41 -8.00 -4.22
N HIS A 307 -13.75 -8.07 -4.20
CA HIS A 307 -14.56 -7.47 -3.14
C HIS A 307 -14.60 -8.31 -1.86
N GLY A 308 -14.08 -9.55 -1.88
CA GLY A 308 -14.11 -10.47 -0.74
C GLY A 308 -15.52 -10.80 -0.27
N GLU A 309 -15.62 -11.28 0.98
CA GLU A 309 -16.85 -11.58 1.68
C GLU A 309 -17.02 -10.67 2.91
N PRO A 310 -18.19 -10.03 3.10
CA PRO A 310 -18.43 -9.19 4.26
C PRO A 310 -18.22 -9.93 5.58
N LYS A 311 -17.50 -9.30 6.51
CA LYS A 311 -17.13 -9.82 7.84
C LYS A 311 -16.23 -11.07 7.82
N ASN A 312 -15.79 -11.55 6.66
CA ASN A 312 -14.86 -12.68 6.58
C ASN A 312 -13.39 -12.20 6.67
N PRO A 313 -12.67 -12.48 7.77
CA PRO A 313 -11.26 -12.10 7.90
C PRO A 313 -10.30 -12.90 7.00
N LEU A 314 -10.73 -14.04 6.44
CA LEU A 314 -9.95 -14.87 5.52
C LEU A 314 -10.25 -14.60 4.04
N LEU A 315 -11.31 -13.84 3.74
CA LEU A 315 -11.64 -13.32 2.42
C LEU A 315 -11.96 -11.82 2.49
N PRO A 316 -11.02 -10.95 2.93
CA PRO A 316 -11.20 -9.50 2.88
C PRO A 316 -11.31 -8.99 1.44
N VAL A 317 -11.65 -7.70 1.26
CA VAL A 317 -11.33 -7.00 0.01
C VAL A 317 -9.85 -7.13 -0.24
N LEU A 318 -9.48 -7.54 -1.45
CA LEU A 318 -8.08 -7.68 -1.88
C LEU A 318 -7.88 -6.78 -3.10
N GLN A 319 -7.05 -5.76 -2.94
CA GLN A 319 -6.58 -4.89 -4.02
C GLN A 319 -5.08 -5.07 -4.18
N ILE A 320 -4.64 -5.32 -5.41
CA ILE A 320 -3.22 -5.48 -5.73
C ILE A 320 -2.91 -4.61 -6.94
N GLU A 321 -1.81 -3.87 -6.88
CA GLU A 321 -1.28 -3.10 -8.01
C GLU A 321 0.20 -3.42 -8.23
N LEU A 322 0.65 -3.41 -9.49
CA LEU A 322 2.07 -3.40 -9.85
C LEU A 322 2.32 -2.26 -10.84
N HIS A 323 3.30 -1.43 -10.50
CA HIS A 323 3.79 -0.31 -11.31
C HIS A 323 5.27 -0.52 -11.66
N THR A 324 5.67 -0.07 -12.84
CA THR A 324 7.09 -0.03 -13.26
C THR A 324 7.48 1.36 -13.72
N GLY A 325 8.77 1.63 -13.91
CA GLY A 325 9.24 2.98 -14.23
C GLY A 325 9.04 3.97 -13.09
N VAL A 326 8.84 3.51 -11.85
CA VAL A 326 8.61 4.39 -10.69
C VAL A 326 9.90 5.10 -10.29
N LYS A 327 9.87 6.44 -10.20
CA LYS A 327 10.99 7.23 -9.67
C LYS A 327 10.47 8.44 -8.89
N ALA A 328 11.01 8.68 -7.70
CA ALA A 328 10.57 9.75 -6.79
C ALA A 328 9.04 9.73 -6.55
N ASN A 329 8.49 8.55 -6.23
CA ASN A 329 7.07 8.29 -6.00
C ASN A 329 6.17 8.66 -7.19
N ARG A 330 6.67 8.47 -8.41
CA ARG A 330 5.96 8.76 -9.65
C ARG A 330 6.16 7.66 -10.68
N THR A 331 5.07 7.02 -11.10
CA THR A 331 5.03 6.09 -12.24
C THR A 331 5.46 6.81 -13.53
N GLY A 332 6.15 6.08 -14.42
CA GLY A 332 6.78 6.67 -15.62
C GLY A 332 7.82 7.78 -15.32
N GLY A 333 8.38 7.82 -14.11
CA GLY A 333 9.49 8.70 -13.73
C GLY A 333 10.86 8.22 -14.24
N THR A 334 10.95 6.97 -14.66
CA THR A 334 12.09 6.37 -15.39
C THR A 334 11.57 5.36 -16.42
N LYS A 335 12.43 4.86 -17.31
CA LYS A 335 12.09 3.74 -18.19
C LYS A 335 11.94 2.46 -17.34
N PRO A 336 10.93 1.60 -17.59
CA PRO A 336 10.80 0.29 -16.96
C PRO A 336 12.06 -0.55 -17.12
N SER A 337 12.52 -1.18 -16.03
CA SER A 337 13.69 -2.07 -16.06
C SER A 337 13.36 -3.50 -16.50
N ILE A 338 12.09 -3.89 -16.49
CA ILE A 338 11.60 -5.23 -16.83
C ILE A 338 10.72 -5.22 -18.09
N SER A 339 10.72 -6.32 -18.86
CA SER A 339 9.84 -6.53 -20.01
C SER A 339 8.43 -6.95 -19.58
N ASP A 340 7.49 -6.95 -20.53
CA ASP A 340 6.12 -7.44 -20.35
C ASP A 340 6.08 -8.86 -19.78
N GLU A 341 6.93 -9.77 -20.29
CA GLU A 341 7.00 -11.16 -19.85
C GLU A 341 7.53 -11.28 -18.41
N GLU A 342 8.55 -10.48 -18.07
CA GLU A 342 9.13 -10.40 -16.73
C GLU A 342 8.15 -9.78 -15.72
N ALA A 343 7.38 -8.77 -16.14
CA ALA A 343 6.32 -8.16 -15.33
C ALA A 343 5.18 -9.15 -15.06
N ILE A 344 4.68 -9.85 -16.08
CA ILE A 344 3.63 -10.88 -15.93
C ILE A 344 4.13 -12.02 -15.03
N PHE A 345 5.37 -12.47 -15.21
CA PHE A 345 5.95 -13.53 -14.39
C PHE A 345 6.06 -13.13 -12.91
N LEU A 346 6.58 -11.93 -12.62
CA LEU A 346 6.67 -11.41 -11.26
C LEU A 346 5.29 -11.31 -10.61
N TRP A 347 4.33 -10.74 -11.35
CA TRP A 347 2.95 -10.59 -10.93
C TRP A 347 2.32 -11.94 -10.58
N ASP A 348 2.36 -12.90 -11.48
CA ASP A 348 1.75 -14.21 -11.29
C ASP A 348 2.41 -15.00 -10.16
N THR A 349 3.73 -14.87 -9.98
CA THR A 349 4.49 -15.51 -8.90
C THR A 349 4.12 -14.93 -7.53
N VAL A 350 4.17 -13.60 -7.39
CA VAL A 350 3.92 -12.94 -6.09
C VAL A 350 2.45 -13.08 -5.69
N ILE A 351 1.50 -12.72 -6.56
CA ILE A 351 0.09 -12.74 -6.15
C ILE A 351 -0.44 -14.18 -6.03
N GLY A 352 0.06 -15.10 -6.86
CA GLY A 352 -0.30 -16.52 -6.80
C GLY A 352 0.11 -17.22 -5.50
N SER A 353 1.03 -16.64 -4.73
CA SER A 353 1.47 -17.16 -3.42
C SER A 353 0.59 -16.75 -2.24
N ILE A 354 -0.34 -15.79 -2.43
CA ILE A 354 -1.15 -15.23 -1.34
C ILE A 354 -2.09 -16.30 -0.77
N ARG A 355 -1.96 -16.58 0.52
CA ARG A 355 -2.69 -17.67 1.21
C ARG A 355 -2.94 -17.33 2.69
N PRO A 356 -4.05 -17.78 3.30
CA PRO A 356 -4.24 -17.64 4.74
C PRO A 356 -3.07 -18.24 5.55
N ARG A 357 -2.66 -17.57 6.62
CA ARG A 357 -1.71 -18.12 7.59
C ARG A 357 -2.38 -19.27 8.36
N PRO A 358 -1.70 -20.41 8.60
CA PRO A 358 -2.19 -21.42 9.53
C PRO A 358 -2.54 -20.82 10.89
N MET A 359 -3.67 -21.22 11.47
CA MET A 359 -4.18 -20.66 12.74
C MET A 359 -4.39 -19.13 12.71
N ALA A 360 -4.64 -18.51 11.54
CA ALA A 360 -4.89 -17.07 11.45
C ALA A 360 -6.12 -16.60 12.24
N VAL A 361 -7.12 -17.46 12.37
CA VAL A 361 -8.37 -17.23 13.13
C VAL A 361 -8.55 -18.35 14.16
N ARG A 362 -9.44 -18.13 15.13
CA ARG A 362 -9.89 -19.21 16.02
C ARG A 362 -10.71 -20.25 15.21
N PRO A 363 -10.56 -21.56 15.49
CA PRO A 363 -11.39 -22.61 14.89
C PRO A 363 -12.89 -22.44 15.15
#